data_AF-G4CW79-F1
#
_entry.id   AF-G4CW79-F1
#
_cell.length_a   1.000
_cell.length_b   1.000
_cell.length_c   1.000
_cell.angle_alpha   90.00
_cell.angle_beta   90.00
_cell.angle_gamma   90.00
#
_symmetry.space_group_name_H-M   'P 1'
#
loop_
_entity.id
_entity.type
_entity.pdbx_description
1 polymer ?
#
loop_
_entity_poly.entity_id
_entity_poly.type
_entity_poly.pdbx_seq_one_letter_code
_entity_poly.pdbx_strand_id
1 'polypeptide(L)'
;MEQPTGDSLNDVLELHNALAFAEHGILPIDLTQGEQDNLKVAACTLRGMIASYFSGLDASNLDDCLTGFDYLYAEDLLMLLGRHSVAEKVGGQTLFDALLGAGMPLQVMLSNKQFVSQHDRRLRDALLADPRNGELLVASQLVRTPSTACFFPTSFGEAERQQLLGAYIDSESPHPNCVEAIAQARDNEALGITPKIRLQASKRCKALAQELLADRKNMLAHNGYGVKIDPEQRETVSDRWGKTDGEITLVRTFGEKYLLSSMEPMQVLANYASLVGYLDWAGLLRMPSFPGQIRAIERVFISGADTYPRGHMFNRLDAMTFLGTQTYTEFLQRHGVEVEKAIAWFFDEHLTNEFGAKSFYYTPSSSTSSFLERCRHIGAEMASVARQFTLYCDEGELDLDLLHMTSAPKPWGRIPSLVDRKYLNCAENSDCDRALSLTPSDHP
;
A
#
# COMPACT_ATOMS: atom_id res chain seq x y z
N MET A 1 14.84 -35.54 14.35
CA MET A 1 15.95 -34.67 13.96
C MET A 1 17.21 -35.34 14.46
N GLU A 2 18.14 -35.63 13.55
CA GLU A 2 19.48 -36.09 13.92
C GLU A 2 20.16 -34.98 14.74
N GLN A 3 21.02 -35.35 15.70
CA GLN A 3 21.75 -34.37 16.49
C GLN A 3 22.83 -33.74 15.58
N PRO A 4 22.94 -32.39 15.51
CA PRO A 4 23.94 -31.75 14.67
C PRO A 4 25.33 -32.18 15.13
N THR A 5 26.10 -32.84 14.24
CA THR A 5 27.43 -33.39 14.58
C THR A 5 28.52 -32.33 14.53
N GLY A 6 28.24 -31.18 13.89
CA GLY A 6 29.18 -30.08 13.68
C GLY A 6 30.10 -30.29 12.47
N ASP A 7 29.81 -31.28 11.63
CA ASP A 7 30.64 -31.63 10.46
C ASP A 7 30.21 -30.89 9.19
N SER A 8 28.96 -30.44 9.11
CA SER A 8 28.43 -29.65 7.99
C SER A 8 28.24 -28.17 8.34
N LEU A 9 28.20 -27.31 7.32
CA LEU A 9 27.96 -25.88 7.51
C LEU A 9 26.62 -25.61 8.22
N ASN A 10 25.56 -26.33 7.84
CA ASN A 10 24.24 -26.16 8.43
C ASN A 10 24.23 -26.58 9.91
N ASP A 11 24.94 -27.66 10.28
CA ASP A 11 25.09 -28.04 11.68
C ASP A 11 25.79 -26.93 12.48
N VAL A 12 26.84 -26.33 11.94
CA VAL A 12 27.58 -25.26 12.59
C VAL A 12 26.71 -24.01 12.77
N LEU A 13 25.86 -23.68 11.79
CA LEU A 13 24.89 -22.58 11.86
C LEU A 13 23.78 -22.87 12.89
N GLU A 14 23.29 -24.11 12.97
CA GLU A 14 22.36 -24.54 14.01
C GLU A 14 22.96 -24.42 15.42
N LEU A 15 24.22 -24.85 15.59
CA LEU A 15 24.95 -24.69 16.85
C LEU A 15 25.10 -23.21 17.21
N HIS A 16 25.37 -22.34 16.23
CA HIS A 16 25.41 -20.89 16.45
C HIS A 16 24.07 -20.34 16.95
N ASN A 17 22.99 -20.72 16.30
CA ASN A 17 21.65 -20.25 16.65
C ASN A 17 21.19 -20.79 18.02
N ALA A 18 21.48 -22.05 18.33
CA ALA A 18 21.24 -22.63 19.66
C ALA A 18 21.98 -21.86 20.78
N LEU A 19 23.23 -21.45 20.53
CA LEU A 19 23.97 -20.60 21.46
C LEU A 19 23.34 -19.22 21.64
N ALA A 20 22.87 -18.60 20.56
CA ALA A 20 22.22 -17.30 20.62
C ALA A 20 20.97 -17.33 21.50
N PHE A 21 20.14 -18.38 21.41
CA PHE A 21 18.99 -18.57 22.31
C PHE A 21 19.41 -18.68 23.78
N ALA A 22 20.45 -19.46 24.07
CA ALA A 22 20.97 -19.61 25.43
C ALA A 22 21.54 -18.30 25.99
N GLU A 23 22.25 -17.51 25.18
CA GLU A 23 22.80 -16.21 25.58
C GLU A 23 21.72 -15.17 25.89
N HIS A 24 20.57 -15.24 25.23
CA HIS A 24 19.42 -14.37 25.49
C HIS A 24 18.49 -14.89 26.60
N GLY A 25 18.86 -15.99 27.28
CA GLY A 25 18.06 -16.57 28.36
C GLY A 25 16.76 -17.22 27.88
N ILE A 26 16.66 -17.53 26.57
CA ILE A 26 15.51 -18.21 25.98
C ILE A 26 15.75 -19.72 26.14
N LEU A 27 15.39 -20.23 27.32
CA LEU A 27 15.60 -21.61 27.71
C LEU A 27 14.24 -22.26 28.06
N PRO A 28 14.07 -23.57 27.85
CA PRO A 28 12.93 -24.32 28.37
C PRO A 28 12.68 -24.03 29.86
N ILE A 29 11.41 -23.79 30.21
CA ILE A 29 10.98 -23.36 31.56
C ILE A 29 11.29 -24.43 32.63
N ASP A 30 11.38 -25.69 32.22
CA ASP A 30 11.55 -26.85 33.10
C ASP A 30 13.01 -27.23 33.39
N LEU A 31 13.99 -26.45 32.91
CA LEU A 31 15.42 -26.73 33.11
C LEU A 31 15.86 -26.53 34.56
N THR A 32 16.44 -27.57 35.14
CA THR A 32 17.05 -27.52 36.48
C THR A 32 18.33 -26.67 36.49
N GLN A 33 18.72 -26.18 37.67
CA GLN A 33 19.95 -25.39 37.83
C GLN A 33 21.21 -26.15 37.35
N GLY A 34 21.26 -27.47 37.58
CA GLY A 34 22.38 -28.30 37.12
C GLY A 34 22.44 -28.45 35.59
N GLU A 35 21.28 -28.50 34.92
CA GLU A 35 21.22 -28.54 33.46
C GLU A 35 21.60 -27.18 32.85
N GLN A 36 21.24 -26.07 33.49
CA GLN A 36 21.67 -24.74 33.06
C GLN A 36 23.19 -24.57 33.16
N ASP A 37 23.83 -25.10 34.21
CA ASP A 37 25.29 -25.04 34.36
C ASP A 37 26.00 -25.96 33.35
N ASN A 38 25.43 -27.14 33.05
CA ASN A 38 25.92 -27.99 31.96
C ASN A 38 25.81 -27.32 30.59
N LEU A 39 24.73 -26.58 30.33
CA LEU A 39 24.56 -25.81 29.08
C LEU A 39 25.63 -24.72 28.95
N LYS A 40 26.02 -24.05 30.04
CA LYS A 40 27.12 -23.06 30.00
C LYS A 40 28.47 -23.70 29.66
N VAL A 41 28.75 -24.88 30.21
CA VAL A 41 29.99 -25.63 29.90
C VAL A 41 29.97 -26.09 28.44
N ALA A 42 28.85 -26.65 27.98
CA ALA A 42 28.66 -27.03 26.58
C ALA A 42 28.81 -25.82 25.64
N ALA A 43 28.31 -24.65 26.04
CA ALA A 43 28.39 -23.44 25.22
C ALA A 43 29.83 -23.03 24.89
N CYS A 44 30.76 -23.17 25.84
CA CYS A 44 32.18 -22.92 25.58
C CYS A 44 32.76 -23.88 24.52
N THR A 45 32.41 -25.16 24.60
CA THR A 45 32.84 -26.17 23.62
C THR A 45 32.26 -25.87 22.23
N LEU A 46 30.97 -25.55 22.14
CA LEU A 46 30.29 -25.24 20.90
C LEU A 46 30.88 -23.98 20.22
N ARG A 47 31.19 -22.92 20.98
CA ARG A 47 31.90 -21.75 20.44
C ARG A 47 33.24 -22.13 19.84
N GLY A 48 33.98 -23.05 20.48
CA GLY A 48 35.23 -23.60 19.97
C GLY A 48 35.05 -24.35 18.65
N MET A 49 34.02 -25.18 18.54
CA MET A 49 33.69 -25.91 17.30
C MET A 49 33.37 -24.95 16.14
N ILE A 50 32.50 -23.96 16.38
CA ILE A 50 32.16 -22.94 15.38
C ILE A 50 33.41 -22.18 14.92
N ALA A 51 34.22 -21.71 15.87
CA ALA A 51 35.45 -20.99 15.55
C ALA A 51 36.43 -21.87 14.76
N SER A 52 36.58 -23.14 15.14
CA SER A 52 37.44 -24.10 14.44
C SER A 52 36.99 -24.29 12.99
N TYR A 53 35.69 -24.47 12.76
CA TYR A 53 35.13 -24.64 11.42
C TYR A 53 35.46 -23.47 10.50
N PHE A 54 35.05 -22.24 10.87
CA PHE A 54 35.34 -21.05 10.07
C PHE A 54 36.83 -20.73 9.98
N SER A 55 37.62 -21.13 10.98
CA SER A 55 39.06 -20.93 10.94
C SER A 55 39.77 -21.81 9.91
N GLY A 56 39.21 -22.99 9.62
CA GLY A 56 39.73 -23.97 8.66
C GLY A 56 39.30 -23.72 7.21
N LEU A 57 38.46 -22.72 6.95
CA LEU A 57 38.11 -22.32 5.60
C LEU A 57 39.30 -21.65 4.91
N ASP A 58 39.61 -22.12 3.70
CA ASP A 58 40.63 -21.58 2.82
C ASP A 58 40.15 -21.58 1.35
N ALA A 59 40.96 -21.05 0.44
CA ALA A 59 40.58 -20.93 -0.96
C ALA A 59 40.37 -22.26 -1.69
N SER A 60 40.81 -23.39 -1.10
CA SER A 60 40.69 -24.73 -1.71
C SER A 60 39.44 -25.50 -1.31
N ASN A 61 38.81 -25.13 -0.18
CA ASN A 61 37.63 -25.83 0.35
C ASN A 61 36.36 -24.96 0.43
N LEU A 62 36.48 -23.65 0.21
CA LEU A 62 35.39 -22.69 0.44
C LEU A 62 34.12 -23.02 -0.37
N ASP A 63 34.26 -23.29 -1.67
CA ASP A 63 33.11 -23.56 -2.56
C ASP A 63 32.34 -24.81 -2.11
N ASP A 64 33.06 -25.88 -1.79
CA ASP A 64 32.48 -27.14 -1.33
C ASP A 64 31.79 -26.96 0.03
N CYS A 65 32.39 -26.20 0.95
CA CYS A 65 31.83 -25.94 2.27
C CYS A 65 30.57 -25.06 2.24
N LEU A 66 30.48 -24.10 1.31
CA LEU A 66 29.31 -23.22 1.17
C LEU A 66 28.17 -23.87 0.38
N THR A 67 28.44 -24.92 -0.38
CA THR A 67 27.43 -25.58 -1.22
C THR A 67 26.31 -26.19 -0.37
N GLY A 68 25.06 -25.86 -0.71
CA GLY A 68 23.88 -26.44 -0.06
C GLY A 68 23.57 -25.89 1.33
N PHE A 69 24.10 -24.71 1.67
CA PHE A 69 23.69 -24.02 2.90
C PHE A 69 22.18 -23.73 2.88
N ASP A 70 21.52 -23.81 4.04
CA ASP A 70 20.10 -23.48 4.15
C ASP A 70 19.92 -21.96 4.06
N TYR A 71 19.07 -21.51 3.14
CA TYR A 71 18.73 -20.10 2.94
C TYR A 71 18.26 -19.41 4.23
N LEU A 72 17.63 -20.16 5.15
CA LEU A 72 17.20 -19.65 6.45
C LEU A 72 18.36 -19.13 7.31
N TYR A 73 19.58 -19.63 7.09
CA TYR A 73 20.79 -19.24 7.81
C TYR A 73 21.67 -18.24 7.05
N ALA A 74 21.18 -17.66 5.95
CA ALA A 74 21.98 -16.78 5.09
C ALA A 74 22.58 -15.58 5.86
N GLU A 75 21.78 -14.90 6.69
CA GLU A 75 22.24 -13.74 7.46
C GLU A 75 23.32 -14.13 8.49
N ASP A 76 23.09 -15.24 9.20
CA ASP A 76 24.03 -15.78 10.19
C ASP A 76 25.35 -16.20 9.55
N LEU A 77 25.28 -16.84 8.38
CA LEU A 77 26.45 -17.24 7.60
C LEU A 77 27.31 -16.03 7.23
N LEU A 78 26.71 -14.99 6.65
CA LEU A 78 27.45 -13.78 6.25
C LEU A 78 28.07 -13.10 7.47
N MET A 79 27.35 -13.06 8.59
CA MET A 79 27.83 -12.51 9.85
C MET A 79 29.04 -13.29 10.39
N LEU A 80 28.99 -14.63 10.40
CA LEU A 80 30.06 -15.48 10.91
C LEU A 80 31.31 -15.45 10.03
N LEU A 81 31.17 -15.41 8.70
CA LEU A 81 32.28 -15.22 7.77
C LEU A 81 33.04 -13.92 8.06
N GLY A 82 32.30 -12.84 8.36
CA GLY A 82 32.87 -11.56 8.78
C GLY A 82 33.53 -11.63 10.15
N ARG A 83 32.86 -12.23 11.15
CA ARG A 83 33.36 -12.39 12.52
C ARG A 83 34.68 -13.16 12.58
N HIS A 84 34.87 -14.13 11.70
CA HIS A 84 36.07 -14.98 11.64
C HIS A 84 37.10 -14.51 10.60
N SER A 85 36.95 -13.29 10.05
CA SER A 85 37.88 -12.69 9.08
C SER A 85 38.22 -13.61 7.90
N VAL A 86 37.25 -14.40 7.42
CA VAL A 86 37.49 -15.37 6.33
C VAL A 86 37.97 -14.67 5.06
N ALA A 87 37.45 -13.47 4.79
CA ALA A 87 37.87 -12.64 3.66
C ALA A 87 39.37 -12.29 3.65
N GLU A 88 40.01 -12.17 4.82
CA GLU A 88 41.45 -11.89 4.93
C GLU A 88 42.30 -13.11 4.55
N LYS A 89 41.74 -14.33 4.67
CA LYS A 89 42.43 -15.58 4.38
C LYS A 89 42.30 -16.00 2.93
N VAL A 90 41.07 -15.99 2.40
CA VAL A 90 40.77 -16.49 1.05
C VAL A 90 40.86 -15.40 -0.02
N GLY A 91 40.88 -14.13 0.41
CA GLY A 91 40.78 -12.97 -0.46
C GLY A 91 39.33 -12.62 -0.75
N GLY A 92 39.02 -11.32 -0.75
CA GLY A 92 37.65 -10.85 -0.93
C GLY A 92 37.01 -11.24 -2.28
N GLN A 93 37.80 -11.37 -3.35
CA GLN A 93 37.24 -11.83 -4.63
C GLN A 93 36.75 -13.26 -4.54
N THR A 94 37.62 -14.17 -4.09
CA THR A 94 37.30 -15.58 -3.93
C THR A 94 36.10 -15.80 -3.02
N LEU A 95 36.01 -15.06 -1.90
CA LEU A 95 34.85 -15.13 -1.01
C LEU A 95 33.55 -14.67 -1.69
N PHE A 96 33.61 -13.58 -2.45
CA PHE A 96 32.44 -13.05 -3.13
C PHE A 96 31.93 -14.02 -4.20
N ASP A 97 32.84 -14.54 -5.02
CA ASP A 97 32.50 -15.47 -6.10
C ASP A 97 31.94 -16.78 -5.54
N ALA A 98 32.52 -17.29 -4.44
CA ALA A 98 32.04 -18.48 -3.74
C ALA A 98 30.62 -18.31 -3.15
N LEU A 99 30.36 -17.16 -2.50
CA LEU A 99 29.02 -16.86 -1.98
C LEU A 99 28.00 -16.76 -3.11
N LEU A 100 28.33 -16.05 -4.19
CA LEU A 100 27.43 -15.90 -5.33
C LEU A 100 27.16 -17.26 -6.00
N GLY A 101 28.20 -18.10 -6.16
CA GLY A 101 28.10 -19.45 -6.70
C GLY A 101 27.27 -20.41 -5.83
N ALA A 102 27.35 -20.26 -4.51
CA ALA A 102 26.53 -21.01 -3.55
C ALA A 102 25.05 -20.58 -3.53
N GLY A 103 24.67 -19.54 -4.28
CA GLY A 103 23.30 -19.02 -4.31
C GLY A 103 22.98 -18.06 -3.18
N MET A 104 24.00 -17.42 -2.59
CA MET A 104 23.80 -16.43 -1.54
C MET A 104 22.93 -15.25 -2.02
N PRO A 105 21.88 -14.86 -1.27
CA PRO A 105 20.95 -13.83 -1.74
C PRO A 105 21.63 -12.46 -1.74
N LEU A 106 21.51 -11.73 -2.84
CA LEU A 106 22.03 -10.37 -2.93
C LEU A 106 21.44 -9.46 -1.86
N GLN A 107 20.17 -9.66 -1.48
CA GLN A 107 19.54 -8.92 -0.37
C GLN A 107 20.33 -9.04 0.94
N VAL A 108 20.82 -10.25 1.25
CA VAL A 108 21.59 -10.49 2.47
C VAL A 108 22.99 -9.88 2.35
N MET A 109 23.64 -9.96 1.18
CA MET A 109 24.91 -9.26 0.96
C MET A 109 24.77 -7.74 1.13
N LEU A 110 23.67 -7.17 0.65
CA LEU A 110 23.36 -5.75 0.75
C LEU A 110 22.96 -5.32 2.18
N SER A 111 22.60 -6.23 3.08
CA SER A 111 22.25 -5.89 4.46
C SER A 111 23.48 -5.52 5.31
N ASN A 112 24.68 -5.88 4.86
CA ASN A 112 25.93 -5.59 5.57
C ASN A 112 26.72 -4.46 4.90
N LYS A 113 26.70 -3.27 5.52
CA LYS A 113 27.39 -2.06 5.02
C LYS A 113 28.90 -2.26 4.80
N GLN A 114 29.57 -3.01 5.68
CA GLN A 114 31.01 -3.26 5.56
C GLN A 114 31.29 -4.14 4.35
N PHE A 115 30.53 -5.23 4.18
CA PHE A 115 30.63 -6.11 3.03
C PHE A 115 30.40 -5.33 1.73
N VAL A 116 29.37 -4.48 1.68
CA VAL A 116 29.07 -3.64 0.52
C VAL A 116 30.25 -2.74 0.14
N SER A 117 30.89 -2.11 1.12
CA SER A 117 32.06 -1.27 0.86
C SER A 117 33.28 -2.04 0.32
N GLN A 118 33.47 -3.29 0.74
CA GLN A 118 34.59 -4.14 0.32
C GLN A 118 34.39 -4.74 -1.08
N HIS A 119 33.13 -4.97 -1.48
CA HIS A 119 32.76 -5.60 -2.74
C HIS A 119 32.03 -4.65 -3.70
N ASP A 120 32.25 -3.34 -3.55
CA ASP A 120 31.49 -2.26 -4.22
C ASP A 120 31.20 -2.52 -5.72
N ARG A 121 32.24 -2.64 -6.56
CA ARG A 121 32.07 -2.89 -8.00
C ARG A 121 31.48 -4.27 -8.31
N ARG A 122 31.80 -5.28 -7.51
CA ARG A 122 31.33 -6.66 -7.72
C ARG A 122 29.82 -6.75 -7.47
N LEU A 123 29.34 -6.10 -6.41
CA LEU A 123 27.92 -6.00 -6.11
C LEU A 123 27.17 -5.19 -7.15
N ARG A 124 27.74 -4.10 -7.65
CA ARG A 124 27.17 -3.35 -8.78
C ARG A 124 27.01 -4.25 -10.00
N ASP A 125 28.04 -4.99 -10.38
CA ASP A 125 28.02 -5.86 -11.55
C ASP A 125 27.01 -7.01 -11.36
N ALA A 126 26.94 -7.60 -10.16
CA ALA A 126 25.95 -8.63 -9.81
C ALA A 126 24.50 -8.09 -9.84
N LEU A 127 24.26 -6.87 -9.37
CA LEU A 127 22.96 -6.21 -9.46
C LEU A 127 22.52 -6.02 -10.91
N LEU A 128 23.44 -5.56 -11.77
CA LEU A 128 23.15 -5.30 -13.19
C LEU A 128 23.08 -6.58 -14.05
N ALA A 129 23.60 -7.70 -13.56
CA ALA A 129 23.62 -8.98 -14.29
C ALA A 129 22.22 -9.60 -14.48
N ASP A 130 21.28 -9.30 -13.57
CA ASP A 130 19.90 -9.80 -13.64
C ASP A 130 18.90 -8.66 -13.44
N PRO A 131 18.05 -8.36 -14.45
CA PRO A 131 17.00 -7.35 -14.33
C PRO A 131 16.10 -7.53 -13.11
N ARG A 132 15.87 -8.77 -12.64
CA ARG A 132 15.02 -9.07 -11.47
C ARG A 132 15.52 -8.39 -10.19
N ASN A 133 16.82 -8.08 -10.12
CA ASN A 133 17.39 -7.32 -9.00
C ASN A 133 16.83 -5.90 -8.87
N GLY A 134 16.13 -5.38 -9.90
CA GLY A 134 15.36 -4.15 -9.78
C GLY A 134 14.33 -4.18 -8.65
N GLU A 135 13.82 -5.37 -8.29
CA GLU A 135 12.92 -5.55 -7.15
C GLU A 135 13.57 -5.19 -5.82
N LEU A 136 14.86 -5.46 -5.65
CA LEU A 136 15.59 -5.09 -4.43
C LEU A 136 15.66 -3.57 -4.27
N LEU A 137 15.85 -2.85 -5.37
CA LEU A 137 15.86 -1.38 -5.37
C LEU A 137 14.47 -0.80 -5.06
N VAL A 138 13.41 -1.38 -5.64
CA VAL A 138 12.03 -0.96 -5.38
C VAL A 138 11.64 -1.28 -3.94
N ALA A 139 11.84 -2.52 -3.49
CA ALA A 139 11.42 -3.01 -2.17
C ALA A 139 12.12 -2.24 -1.02
N SER A 140 13.40 -1.89 -1.18
CA SER A 140 14.16 -1.22 -0.13
C SER A 140 13.90 0.29 -0.02
N GLN A 141 13.41 0.95 -1.08
CA GLN A 141 13.32 2.42 -1.14
C GLN A 141 11.91 2.96 -1.43
N LEU A 142 11.05 2.17 -2.06
CA LEU A 142 9.73 2.59 -2.52
C LEU A 142 8.58 1.83 -1.86
N VAL A 143 8.84 0.82 -1.03
CA VAL A 143 7.81 -0.01 -0.41
C VAL A 143 7.84 0.13 1.11
N ARG A 144 6.68 0.35 1.73
CA ARG A 144 6.51 0.42 3.19
C ARG A 144 6.39 -0.97 3.83
N THR A 145 7.26 -1.91 3.46
CA THR A 145 7.39 -3.16 4.22
C THR A 145 8.46 -2.98 5.29
N PRO A 146 8.30 -3.57 6.49
CA PRO A 146 9.41 -3.75 7.42
C PRO A 146 10.36 -4.80 6.83
N SER A 147 11.16 -4.44 5.82
CA SER A 147 12.24 -5.29 5.32
C SER A 147 13.59 -4.62 5.51
N THR A 148 14.57 -5.49 5.74
CA THR A 148 15.96 -5.26 6.11
C THR A 148 16.60 -4.12 5.33
N ALA A 149 17.24 -3.19 6.06
CA ALA A 149 17.96 -2.07 5.48
C ALA A 149 18.97 -2.56 4.44
N CYS A 150 18.77 -2.22 3.17
CA CYS A 150 19.70 -2.53 2.09
C CYS A 150 20.66 -1.35 1.86
N PHE A 151 21.96 -1.63 1.95
CA PHE A 151 23.03 -0.70 1.60
C PHE A 151 23.47 -0.97 0.16
N PHE A 152 23.28 0.00 -0.73
CA PHE A 152 23.73 -0.12 -2.12
C PHE A 152 25.18 0.35 -2.28
N PRO A 153 25.96 -0.27 -3.20
CA PRO A 153 27.33 0.14 -3.45
C PRO A 153 27.39 1.56 -4.03
N THR A 154 28.46 2.28 -3.72
CA THR A 154 28.71 3.65 -4.18
C THR A 154 28.92 3.75 -5.69
N SER A 155 29.45 2.69 -6.32
CA SER A 155 29.52 2.61 -7.79
C SER A 155 28.19 2.31 -8.48
N PHE A 156 27.13 2.01 -7.73
CA PHE A 156 25.76 1.88 -8.26
C PHE A 156 25.04 3.23 -8.15
N GLY A 157 25.46 4.12 -9.06
CA GLY A 157 24.97 5.49 -9.16
C GLY A 157 23.64 5.60 -9.88
N GLU A 158 23.26 6.83 -10.23
CA GLU A 158 21.97 7.15 -10.83
C GLU A 158 21.80 6.48 -12.21
N ALA A 159 22.86 6.46 -13.02
CA ALA A 159 22.83 5.86 -14.36
C ALA A 159 22.63 4.35 -14.30
N GLU A 160 23.34 3.65 -13.40
CA GLU A 160 23.21 2.21 -13.20
C GLU A 160 21.83 1.85 -12.61
N ARG A 161 21.31 2.65 -11.67
CA ARG A 161 19.95 2.48 -11.12
C ARG A 161 18.89 2.63 -12.20
N GLN A 162 19.01 3.68 -13.03
CA GLN A 162 18.10 3.92 -14.13
C GLN A 162 18.16 2.79 -15.16
N GLN A 163 19.35 2.29 -15.47
CA GLN A 163 19.54 1.12 -16.33
C GLN A 163 18.85 -0.13 -15.75
N LEU A 164 19.07 -0.42 -14.47
CA LEU A 164 18.47 -1.57 -13.81
C LEU A 164 16.94 -1.49 -13.79
N LEU A 165 16.38 -0.34 -13.42
CA LEU A 165 14.93 -0.13 -13.40
C LEU A 165 14.32 -0.25 -14.79
N GLY A 166 14.97 0.31 -15.82
CA GLY A 166 14.53 0.19 -17.20
C GLY A 166 14.52 -1.26 -17.67
N ALA A 167 15.61 -2.00 -17.43
CA ALA A 167 15.71 -3.42 -17.76
C ALA A 167 14.69 -4.28 -16.98
N TYR A 168 14.45 -3.95 -15.71
CA TYR A 168 13.47 -4.62 -14.87
C TYR A 168 12.05 -4.47 -15.43
N ILE A 169 11.63 -3.24 -15.77
CA ILE A 169 10.31 -2.97 -16.34
C ILE A 169 10.10 -3.74 -17.65
N ASP A 170 11.14 -3.82 -18.49
CA ASP A 170 11.08 -4.52 -19.79
C ASP A 170 11.30 -6.04 -19.69
N SER A 171 11.55 -6.57 -18.49
CA SER A 171 11.71 -8.01 -18.28
C SER A 171 10.43 -8.79 -18.63
N GLU A 172 10.58 -10.10 -18.81
CA GLU A 172 9.49 -10.99 -19.23
C GLU A 172 8.34 -11.02 -18.22
N SER A 173 8.66 -11.11 -16.93
CA SER A 173 7.70 -11.28 -15.84
C SER A 173 7.97 -10.39 -14.62
N PRO A 174 8.03 -9.06 -14.77
CA PRO A 174 8.24 -8.16 -13.64
C PRO A 174 7.04 -8.22 -12.70
N HIS A 175 7.30 -8.15 -11.39
CA HIS A 175 6.22 -8.10 -10.40
C HIS A 175 5.33 -6.86 -10.63
N PRO A 176 4.01 -7.02 -10.95
CA PRO A 176 3.15 -5.91 -11.37
C PRO A 176 3.12 -4.74 -10.39
N ASN A 177 3.13 -5.05 -9.09
CA ASN A 177 3.11 -4.03 -8.05
C ASN A 177 4.41 -3.21 -7.96
N CYS A 178 5.57 -3.81 -8.24
CA CYS A 178 6.83 -3.07 -8.29
C CYS A 178 6.82 -2.09 -9.47
N VAL A 179 6.28 -2.53 -10.62
CA VAL A 179 6.11 -1.67 -11.80
C VAL A 179 5.13 -0.53 -11.50
N GLU A 180 4.01 -0.81 -10.83
CA GLU A 180 3.06 0.23 -10.40
C GLU A 180 3.70 1.21 -9.41
N ALA A 181 4.46 0.72 -8.44
CA ALA A 181 5.20 1.55 -7.49
C ALA A 181 6.16 2.51 -8.20
N ILE A 182 6.90 2.03 -9.22
CA ILE A 182 7.77 2.88 -10.04
C ILE A 182 6.94 3.92 -10.81
N ALA A 183 5.82 3.53 -11.42
CA ALA A 183 4.98 4.45 -12.21
C ALA A 183 4.41 5.61 -11.37
N GLN A 184 4.01 5.31 -10.13
CA GLN A 184 3.37 6.26 -9.21
C GLN A 184 4.36 7.03 -8.32
N ALA A 185 5.63 6.62 -8.27
CA ALA A 185 6.65 7.30 -7.49
C ALA A 185 6.82 8.77 -7.92
N ARG A 186 7.27 9.61 -6.98
CA ARG A 186 7.76 10.96 -7.29
C ARG A 186 9.09 10.85 -8.02
N ASP A 187 9.42 11.89 -8.79
CA ASP A 187 10.72 11.97 -9.45
C ASP A 187 11.83 11.97 -8.38
N ASN A 188 12.81 11.09 -8.55
CA ASN A 188 13.91 10.90 -7.61
C ASN A 188 15.15 10.41 -8.38
N GLU A 189 16.02 11.36 -8.74
CA GLU A 189 17.24 11.09 -9.50
C GLU A 189 18.19 10.14 -8.76
N ALA A 190 18.30 10.26 -7.43
CA ALA A 190 19.13 9.39 -6.60
C ALA A 190 18.69 7.91 -6.63
N LEU A 191 17.42 7.64 -6.96
CA LEU A 191 16.89 6.29 -7.16
C LEU A 191 16.83 5.88 -8.65
N GLY A 192 17.25 6.72 -9.58
CA GLY A 192 17.10 6.50 -11.02
C GLY A 192 15.65 6.67 -11.51
N ILE A 193 14.75 7.24 -10.70
CA ILE A 193 13.34 7.43 -11.02
C ILE A 193 13.19 8.78 -11.74
N THR A 194 13.21 8.70 -13.06
CA THR A 194 13.00 9.85 -13.94
C THR A 194 11.59 9.80 -14.56
N PRO A 195 11.06 10.92 -15.09
CA PRO A 195 9.82 10.92 -15.85
C PRO A 195 9.78 9.88 -16.98
N LYS A 196 10.94 9.59 -17.60
CA LYS A 196 11.08 8.58 -18.65
C LYS A 196 10.83 7.16 -18.10
N ILE A 197 11.44 6.81 -16.97
CA ILE A 197 11.24 5.52 -16.31
C ILE A 197 9.79 5.37 -15.83
N ARG A 198 9.21 6.42 -15.25
CA ARG A 198 7.79 6.43 -14.83
C ARG A 198 6.83 6.20 -16.00
N LEU A 199 7.10 6.85 -17.14
CA LEU A 199 6.31 6.65 -18.35
C LEU A 199 6.42 5.22 -18.88
N GLN A 200 7.63 4.65 -18.86
CA GLN A 200 7.88 3.27 -19.26
C GLN A 200 7.12 2.28 -18.36
N ALA A 201 7.23 2.46 -17.04
CA ALA A 201 6.49 1.67 -16.05
C ALA A 201 4.97 1.79 -16.25
N SER A 202 4.45 3.00 -16.45
CA SER A 202 3.01 3.23 -16.70
C SER A 202 2.50 2.50 -17.94
N LYS A 203 3.30 2.47 -19.03
CA LYS A 203 2.97 1.70 -20.23
C LYS A 203 3.00 0.20 -19.96
N ARG A 204 4.00 -0.30 -19.23
CA ARG A 204 4.09 -1.72 -18.87
C ARG A 204 2.95 -2.15 -17.95
N CYS A 205 2.53 -1.35 -16.97
CA CYS A 205 1.34 -1.62 -16.17
C CYS A 205 0.09 -1.83 -17.03
N LYS A 206 -0.12 -0.97 -18.05
CA LYS A 206 -1.25 -1.12 -18.98
C LYS A 206 -1.14 -2.40 -19.80
N ALA A 207 0.05 -2.77 -20.27
CA ALA A 207 0.28 -4.00 -21.01
C ALA A 207 0.03 -5.24 -20.14
N LEU A 208 0.60 -5.30 -18.93
CA LEU A 208 0.37 -6.39 -17.98
C LEU A 208 -1.12 -6.53 -17.63
N ALA A 209 -1.83 -5.41 -17.43
CA ALA A 209 -3.26 -5.43 -17.20
C ALA A 209 -4.02 -6.00 -18.41
N GLN A 210 -3.62 -5.66 -19.64
CA GLN A 210 -4.22 -6.21 -20.86
C GLN A 210 -3.93 -7.71 -21.05
N GLU A 211 -2.71 -8.15 -20.74
CA GLU A 211 -2.31 -9.57 -20.77
C GLU A 211 -3.12 -10.39 -19.77
N LEU A 212 -3.24 -9.91 -18.53
CA LEU A 212 -4.10 -10.53 -17.49
C LEU A 212 -5.56 -10.59 -17.92
N LEU A 213 -6.06 -9.53 -18.57
CA LEU A 213 -7.41 -9.48 -19.12
C LEU A 213 -7.58 -10.32 -20.41
N ALA A 214 -6.53 -10.81 -21.05
CA ALA A 214 -6.60 -11.66 -22.24
C ALA A 214 -6.61 -13.16 -21.86
N ASP A 215 -5.95 -13.53 -20.77
CA ASP A 215 -5.82 -14.90 -20.25
C ASP A 215 -7.08 -15.44 -19.53
N ARG A 216 -8.26 -14.91 -19.91
CA ARG A 216 -9.59 -15.04 -19.25
C ARG A 216 -10.13 -16.45 -18.99
N LYS A 217 -9.40 -17.50 -19.34
CA LYS A 217 -9.88 -18.88 -19.13
C LYS A 217 -9.51 -19.46 -17.76
N ASN A 218 -8.47 -18.96 -17.06
CA ASN A 218 -7.90 -19.73 -15.95
C ASN A 218 -7.53 -18.99 -14.64
N MET A 219 -7.89 -17.72 -14.39
CA MET A 219 -7.67 -17.12 -13.05
C MET A 219 -8.85 -16.29 -12.55
N LEU A 220 -9.27 -16.64 -11.31
CA LEU A 220 -10.06 -15.93 -10.30
C LEU A 220 -11.18 -15.02 -10.82
N ALA A 221 -12.42 -15.43 -10.55
CA ALA A 221 -13.66 -14.68 -10.81
C ALA A 221 -13.45 -13.16 -10.69
N HIS A 222 -13.46 -12.46 -11.84
CA HIS A 222 -13.56 -11.02 -11.84
C HIS A 222 -14.87 -10.66 -11.14
N ASN A 223 -14.78 -9.92 -10.04
CA ASN A 223 -15.93 -9.32 -9.42
C ASN A 223 -16.34 -8.10 -10.27
N GLY A 224 -17.38 -8.25 -11.07
CA GLY A 224 -18.02 -7.13 -11.77
C GLY A 224 -18.86 -6.30 -10.79
N TYR A 225 -19.05 -5.02 -11.12
CA TYR A 225 -19.97 -4.15 -10.41
C TYR A 225 -20.98 -3.59 -11.41
N GLY A 226 -22.25 -3.54 -11.01
CA GLY A 226 -23.33 -2.97 -11.80
C GLY A 226 -24.32 -2.22 -10.94
N VAL A 227 -24.88 -1.14 -11.48
CA VAL A 227 -26.02 -0.45 -10.88
C VAL A 227 -27.10 -0.29 -11.94
N LYS A 228 -28.35 -0.56 -11.58
CA LYS A 228 -29.50 -0.41 -12.48
C LYS A 228 -30.74 0.05 -11.73
N ILE A 229 -31.74 0.46 -12.48
CA ILE A 229 -33.07 0.80 -11.96
C ILE A 229 -34.03 -0.33 -12.33
N ASP A 230 -34.83 -0.77 -11.36
CA ASP A 230 -35.80 -1.85 -11.51
C ASP A 230 -37.23 -1.30 -11.33
N PRO A 231 -38.07 -1.33 -12.38
CA PRO A 231 -39.46 -0.87 -12.32
C PRO A 231 -40.36 -1.66 -11.36
N GLU A 232 -40.06 -2.94 -11.16
CA GLU A 232 -40.91 -3.85 -10.40
C GLU A 232 -40.44 -4.06 -8.96
N GLN A 233 -39.24 -3.59 -8.63
CA GLN A 233 -38.71 -3.65 -7.27
C GLN A 233 -39.58 -2.86 -6.29
N ARG A 234 -39.86 -3.47 -5.14
CA ARG A 234 -40.64 -2.84 -4.06
C ARG A 234 -39.75 -2.14 -3.04
N GLU A 235 -38.58 -2.71 -2.77
CA GLU A 235 -37.56 -2.15 -1.90
C GLU A 235 -36.93 -0.90 -2.54
N THR A 236 -36.38 0.00 -1.72
CA THR A 236 -35.72 1.22 -2.23
C THR A 236 -34.41 0.89 -2.93
N VAL A 237 -33.60 0.02 -2.32
CA VAL A 237 -32.34 -0.50 -2.85
C VAL A 237 -32.17 -1.97 -2.49
N SER A 238 -31.54 -2.73 -3.38
CA SER A 238 -31.10 -4.11 -3.10
C SER A 238 -29.72 -4.33 -3.72
N ASP A 239 -28.85 -5.02 -2.99
CA ASP A 239 -27.57 -5.51 -3.51
C ASP A 239 -27.68 -7.03 -3.68
N ARG A 240 -27.36 -7.54 -4.88
CA ARG A 240 -27.44 -8.97 -5.19
C ARG A 240 -26.20 -9.42 -5.94
N TRP A 241 -25.66 -10.55 -5.52
CA TRP A 241 -24.64 -11.25 -6.29
C TRP A 241 -25.30 -12.07 -7.39
N GLY A 242 -24.89 -11.81 -8.63
CA GLY A 242 -25.23 -12.60 -9.80
C GLY A 242 -24.02 -13.35 -10.32
N LYS A 243 -24.28 -14.39 -11.13
CA LYS A 243 -23.25 -15.06 -11.91
C LYS A 243 -23.69 -15.08 -13.37
N THR A 244 -22.84 -14.56 -14.26
CA THR A 244 -23.08 -14.56 -15.71
C THR A 244 -21.78 -14.98 -16.39
N ASP A 245 -21.83 -16.02 -17.22
CA ASP A 245 -20.68 -16.54 -17.97
C ASP A 245 -19.40 -16.80 -17.14
N GLY A 246 -19.57 -17.17 -15.86
CA GLY A 246 -18.45 -17.44 -14.95
C GLY A 246 -17.96 -16.23 -14.15
N GLU A 247 -18.37 -15.01 -14.51
CA GLU A 247 -18.10 -13.79 -13.76
C GLU A 247 -19.10 -13.62 -12.62
N ILE A 248 -18.60 -13.23 -11.44
CA ILE A 248 -19.42 -12.93 -10.28
C ILE A 248 -19.64 -11.41 -10.31
N THR A 249 -20.88 -10.94 -10.35
CA THR A 249 -21.17 -9.50 -10.41
C THR A 249 -22.03 -9.10 -9.23
N LEU A 250 -21.59 -8.10 -8.48
CA LEU A 250 -22.43 -7.43 -7.52
C LEU A 250 -23.27 -6.38 -8.26
N VAL A 251 -24.59 -6.58 -8.27
CA VAL A 251 -25.54 -5.64 -8.87
C VAL A 251 -26.33 -4.96 -7.78
N ARG A 252 -26.29 -3.63 -7.76
CA ARG A 252 -27.22 -2.79 -7.00
C ARG A 252 -28.41 -2.40 -7.87
N THR A 253 -29.61 -2.52 -7.31
CA THR A 253 -30.85 -2.14 -7.97
C THR A 253 -31.59 -1.08 -7.18
N PHE A 254 -31.93 0.03 -7.83
CA PHE A 254 -32.79 1.08 -7.28
C PHE A 254 -34.24 0.86 -7.72
N GLY A 255 -35.18 0.94 -6.80
CA GLY A 255 -36.60 0.81 -7.12
C GLY A 255 -37.13 2.06 -7.82
N GLU A 256 -37.61 1.93 -9.07
CA GLU A 256 -38.06 3.08 -9.86
C GLU A 256 -39.24 3.82 -9.20
N LYS A 257 -40.20 3.05 -8.66
CA LYS A 257 -41.39 3.60 -7.97
C LYS A 257 -40.99 4.50 -6.79
N TYR A 258 -39.98 4.08 -6.03
CA TYR A 258 -39.42 4.91 -4.95
C TYR A 258 -38.79 6.18 -5.52
N LEU A 259 -37.89 6.04 -6.50
CA LEU A 259 -37.18 7.18 -7.10
C LEU A 259 -38.13 8.24 -7.66
N LEU A 260 -39.22 7.82 -8.32
CA LEU A 260 -40.27 8.70 -8.83
C LEU A 260 -41.01 9.47 -7.72
N SER A 261 -41.06 8.94 -6.50
CA SER A 261 -41.70 9.58 -5.34
C SER A 261 -40.73 10.40 -4.48
N SER A 262 -39.44 10.44 -4.82
CA SER A 262 -38.38 11.05 -4.01
C SER A 262 -37.54 12.06 -4.81
N MET A 263 -38.20 13.02 -5.46
CA MET A 263 -37.58 13.98 -6.38
C MET A 263 -37.44 15.39 -5.82
N GLU A 264 -37.98 15.67 -4.63
CA GLU A 264 -37.78 16.98 -3.98
C GLU A 264 -36.30 17.19 -3.62
N PRO A 265 -35.80 18.45 -3.60
CA PRO A 265 -34.38 18.74 -3.40
C PRO A 265 -33.71 18.01 -2.22
N MET A 266 -34.36 18.02 -1.05
CA MET A 266 -33.85 17.32 0.14
C MET A 266 -33.80 15.80 -0.05
N GLN A 267 -34.81 15.23 -0.70
CA GLN A 267 -34.88 13.79 -0.97
C GLN A 267 -33.82 13.37 -1.99
N VAL A 268 -33.54 14.21 -2.99
CA VAL A 268 -32.45 14.01 -3.95
C VAL A 268 -31.11 13.90 -3.23
N LEU A 269 -30.81 14.86 -2.34
CA LEU A 269 -29.56 14.84 -1.56
C LEU A 269 -29.51 13.64 -0.60
N ALA A 270 -30.64 13.31 0.05
CA ALA A 270 -30.74 12.13 0.92
C ALA A 270 -30.51 10.82 0.16
N ASN A 271 -30.93 10.73 -1.11
CA ASN A 271 -30.67 9.57 -1.95
C ASN A 271 -29.18 9.44 -2.32
N TYR A 272 -28.46 10.53 -2.60
CA TYR A 272 -27.00 10.44 -2.74
C TYR A 272 -26.32 9.96 -1.44
N ALA A 273 -26.76 10.50 -0.29
CA ALA A 273 -26.23 10.11 1.01
C ALA A 273 -26.42 8.61 1.30
N SER A 274 -27.66 8.11 1.15
CA SER A 274 -28.06 6.78 1.62
C SER A 274 -28.19 5.73 0.51
N LEU A 275 -28.92 6.03 -0.56
CA LEU A 275 -29.21 5.10 -1.66
C LEU A 275 -27.96 4.80 -2.50
N VAL A 276 -27.25 5.86 -2.91
CA VAL A 276 -25.96 5.71 -3.60
C VAL A 276 -24.89 5.26 -2.61
N GLY A 277 -24.96 5.73 -1.36
CA GLY A 277 -24.16 5.23 -0.24
C GLY A 277 -22.92 6.06 0.04
N TYR A 278 -23.00 7.38 -0.11
CA TYR A 278 -21.91 8.30 0.22
C TYR A 278 -21.60 8.29 1.73
N LEU A 279 -22.64 8.16 2.56
CA LEU A 279 -22.56 8.19 4.01
C LEU A 279 -22.81 6.82 4.63
N ASP A 280 -22.15 6.54 5.75
CA ASP A 280 -22.50 5.43 6.63
C ASP A 280 -23.66 5.79 7.58
N TRP A 281 -24.01 4.85 8.45
CA TRP A 281 -25.08 5.04 9.44
C TRP A 281 -24.77 6.14 10.47
N ALA A 282 -23.50 6.52 10.65
CA ALA A 282 -23.04 7.59 11.53
C ALA A 282 -22.88 8.93 10.81
N GLY A 283 -23.16 9.00 9.50
CA GLY A 283 -23.01 10.20 8.68
C GLY A 283 -21.58 10.50 8.24
N LEU A 284 -20.68 9.51 8.28
CA LEU A 284 -19.30 9.63 7.80
C LEU A 284 -19.19 9.20 6.33
N LEU A 285 -18.28 9.84 5.61
CA LEU A 285 -18.00 9.47 4.21
C LEU A 285 -17.41 8.05 4.16
N ARG A 286 -17.99 7.19 3.31
CA ARG A 286 -17.54 5.80 3.11
C ARG A 286 -16.40 5.64 2.11
N MET A 287 -16.21 6.67 1.29
CA MET A 287 -15.31 6.64 0.13
C MET A 287 -13.81 6.72 0.43
N PRO A 288 -13.34 7.39 1.51
CA PRO A 288 -11.93 7.34 1.85
C PRO A 288 -11.45 5.90 2.09
N SER A 289 -10.20 5.64 1.75
CA SER A 289 -9.55 4.38 2.11
C SER A 289 -9.18 4.37 3.58
N PHE A 290 -9.67 3.38 4.31
CA PHE A 290 -9.37 3.19 5.73
C PHE A 290 -8.40 2.02 5.91
N PRO A 291 -7.29 2.20 6.66
CA PRO A 291 -6.31 1.13 6.89
C PRO A 291 -6.91 -0.18 7.43
N GLY A 292 -7.93 -0.08 8.29
CA GLY A 292 -8.65 -1.25 8.83
C GLY A 292 -9.48 -2.03 7.81
N GLN A 293 -9.75 -1.47 6.62
CA GLN A 293 -10.46 -2.14 5.51
C GLN A 293 -9.49 -2.79 4.51
N ILE A 294 -8.18 -2.59 4.69
CA ILE A 294 -7.14 -3.23 3.87
C ILE A 294 -6.75 -4.52 4.60
N ARG A 295 -6.96 -5.68 3.98
CA ARG A 295 -6.66 -6.97 4.63
C ARG A 295 -5.16 -7.21 4.74
N ALA A 296 -4.74 -8.09 5.66
CA ALA A 296 -3.32 -8.42 5.84
C ALA A 296 -2.65 -8.92 4.56
N ILE A 297 -3.32 -9.79 3.81
CA ILE A 297 -2.86 -10.28 2.51
C ILE A 297 -2.84 -9.14 1.47
N GLU A 298 -3.80 -8.21 1.52
CA GLU A 298 -3.83 -7.01 0.66
C GLU A 298 -2.65 -6.06 0.94
N ARG A 299 -2.16 -6.01 2.18
CA ARG A 299 -0.96 -5.22 2.55
C ARG A 299 0.36 -5.85 2.07
N VAL A 300 0.40 -7.16 1.86
CA VAL A 300 1.58 -7.85 1.30
C VAL A 300 1.74 -7.55 -0.19
N PHE A 301 0.64 -7.19 -0.87
CA PHE A 301 0.72 -6.62 -2.21
C PHE A 301 1.32 -5.21 -2.11
N ILE A 302 2.55 -5.09 -2.63
CA ILE A 302 3.37 -3.88 -2.64
C ILE A 302 2.56 -2.63 -3.07
N SER A 303 2.23 -1.75 -2.13
CA SER A 303 1.77 -0.39 -2.42
C SER A 303 2.95 0.56 -2.23
N GLY A 304 3.24 1.40 -3.23
CA GLY A 304 4.31 2.40 -3.15
C GLY A 304 4.16 3.32 -1.93
N ALA A 305 5.27 3.75 -1.34
CA ALA A 305 5.29 4.54 -0.11
C ALA A 305 4.57 5.91 -0.21
N ASP A 306 4.46 6.44 -1.43
CA ASP A 306 3.80 7.70 -1.78
C ASP A 306 2.40 7.49 -2.39
N THR A 307 1.89 6.26 -2.47
CA THR A 307 0.60 5.99 -3.10
C THR A 307 -0.56 6.10 -2.11
N TYR A 308 -1.72 6.52 -2.61
CA TYR A 308 -2.94 6.46 -1.82
C TYR A 308 -3.27 4.98 -1.55
N PRO A 309 -3.41 4.56 -0.28
CA PRO A 309 -3.61 3.16 0.05
C PRO A 309 -4.97 2.72 -0.51
N ARG A 310 -5.02 1.60 -1.22
CA ARG A 310 -6.27 1.08 -1.80
C ARG A 310 -6.36 -0.42 -1.55
N GLY A 311 -7.47 -0.86 -0.95
CA GLY A 311 -7.80 -2.27 -0.79
C GLY A 311 -8.97 -2.69 -1.70
N HIS A 312 -9.30 -3.97 -1.69
CA HIS A 312 -10.46 -4.52 -2.40
C HIS A 312 -11.76 -3.83 -1.95
N MET A 313 -11.92 -3.56 -0.65
CA MET A 313 -13.10 -2.85 -0.13
C MET A 313 -13.20 -1.43 -0.68
N PHE A 314 -12.09 -0.68 -0.71
CA PHE A 314 -12.04 0.65 -1.32
C PHE A 314 -12.47 0.58 -2.78
N ASN A 315 -11.88 -0.31 -3.58
CA ASN A 315 -12.21 -0.43 -5.01
C ASN A 315 -13.68 -0.80 -5.24
N ARG A 316 -14.26 -1.65 -4.37
CA ARG A 316 -15.69 -1.99 -4.40
C ARG A 316 -16.55 -0.77 -4.13
N LEU A 317 -16.29 -0.04 -3.04
CA LEU A 317 -17.06 1.15 -2.68
C LEU A 317 -16.92 2.23 -3.75
N ASP A 318 -15.72 2.42 -4.28
CA ASP A 318 -15.43 3.37 -5.36
C ASP A 318 -16.27 3.07 -6.61
N ALA A 319 -16.22 1.83 -7.10
CA ALA A 319 -16.99 1.42 -8.28
C ALA A 319 -18.51 1.53 -8.05
N MET A 320 -19.02 1.04 -6.92
CA MET A 320 -20.46 1.06 -6.63
C MET A 320 -21.00 2.49 -6.48
N THR A 321 -20.27 3.37 -5.82
CA THR A 321 -20.65 4.77 -5.65
C THR A 321 -20.57 5.52 -6.97
N PHE A 322 -19.51 5.30 -7.76
CA PHE A 322 -19.38 5.92 -9.09
C PHE A 322 -20.54 5.53 -10.01
N LEU A 323 -20.80 4.22 -10.17
CA LEU A 323 -21.88 3.71 -10.99
C LEU A 323 -23.25 4.14 -10.47
N GLY A 324 -23.45 4.15 -9.15
CA GLY A 324 -24.69 4.61 -8.53
C GLY A 324 -24.95 6.10 -8.74
N THR A 325 -23.90 6.92 -8.62
CA THR A 325 -23.95 8.36 -8.91
C THR A 325 -24.34 8.60 -10.36
N GLN A 326 -23.69 7.91 -11.30
CA GLN A 326 -24.01 8.02 -12.72
C GLN A 326 -25.47 7.62 -12.97
N THR A 327 -25.88 6.42 -12.51
CA THR A 327 -27.22 5.86 -12.74
C THR A 327 -28.31 6.79 -12.19
N TYR A 328 -28.14 7.28 -10.97
CA TYR A 328 -29.13 8.15 -10.35
C TYR A 328 -29.17 9.55 -10.98
N THR A 329 -28.00 10.11 -11.32
CA THR A 329 -27.92 11.41 -12.02
C THR A 329 -28.60 11.36 -13.38
N GLU A 330 -28.37 10.30 -14.16
CA GLU A 330 -29.04 10.10 -15.45
C GLU A 330 -30.56 9.94 -15.28
N PHE A 331 -31.01 9.24 -14.24
CA PHE A 331 -32.43 9.12 -13.93
C PHE A 331 -33.07 10.48 -13.62
N LEU A 332 -32.43 11.30 -12.77
CA LEU A 332 -32.92 12.64 -12.44
C LEU A 332 -32.98 13.53 -13.68
N GLN A 333 -31.94 13.51 -14.53
CA GLN A 333 -31.90 14.28 -15.77
C GLN A 333 -33.04 13.90 -16.72
N ARG A 334 -33.36 12.61 -16.87
CA ARG A 334 -34.50 12.16 -17.69
C ARG A 334 -35.85 12.68 -17.19
N HIS A 335 -35.94 13.03 -15.91
CA HIS A 335 -37.13 13.60 -15.27
C HIS A 335 -37.03 15.11 -15.05
N GLY A 336 -36.05 15.78 -15.66
CA GLY A 336 -35.90 17.24 -15.60
C GLY A 336 -35.37 17.78 -14.27
N VAL A 337 -34.82 16.92 -13.41
CA VAL A 337 -34.21 17.32 -12.13
C VAL A 337 -32.71 17.49 -12.30
N GLU A 338 -32.19 18.66 -11.94
CA GLU A 338 -30.76 18.96 -11.98
C GLU A 338 -30.16 18.91 -10.57
N VAL A 339 -29.16 18.06 -10.38
CA VAL A 339 -28.50 17.83 -9.07
C VAL A 339 -27.93 19.12 -8.49
N GLU A 340 -27.27 19.95 -9.31
CA GLU A 340 -26.69 21.21 -8.85
C GLU A 340 -27.74 22.21 -8.34
N LYS A 341 -28.99 22.13 -8.81
CA LYS A 341 -30.09 22.94 -8.26
C LYS A 341 -30.53 22.48 -6.87
N ALA A 342 -30.50 21.16 -6.62
CA ALA A 342 -30.73 20.64 -5.27
C ALA A 342 -29.62 21.06 -4.30
N ILE A 343 -28.36 21.11 -4.78
CA ILE A 343 -27.22 21.64 -4.01
C ILE A 343 -27.41 23.14 -3.73
N ALA A 344 -27.75 23.95 -4.75
CA ALA A 344 -28.07 25.37 -4.56
C ALA A 344 -29.17 25.58 -3.51
N TRP A 345 -30.31 24.88 -3.66
CA TRP A 345 -31.40 24.94 -2.70
C TRP A 345 -30.95 24.66 -1.26
N PHE A 346 -30.02 23.71 -1.05
CA PHE A 346 -29.49 23.42 0.28
C PHE A 346 -28.78 24.63 0.89
N PHE A 347 -27.87 25.28 0.13
CA PHE A 347 -27.11 26.43 0.63
C PHE A 347 -27.94 27.72 0.68
N ASP A 348 -28.72 27.99 -0.37
CA ASP A 348 -29.44 29.24 -0.55
C ASP A 348 -30.67 29.34 0.36
N GLU A 349 -31.38 28.23 0.58
CA GLU A 349 -32.68 28.22 1.27
C GLU A 349 -32.67 27.36 2.53
N HIS A 350 -32.26 26.10 2.45
CA HIS A 350 -32.42 25.14 3.54
C HIS A 350 -31.61 25.54 4.80
N LEU A 351 -30.35 25.96 4.63
CA LEU A 351 -29.52 26.42 5.75
C LEU A 351 -30.15 27.60 6.49
N THR A 352 -30.74 28.55 5.75
CA THR A 352 -31.43 29.70 6.34
C THR A 352 -32.72 29.26 7.05
N ASN A 353 -33.54 28.45 6.38
CA ASN A 353 -34.88 28.11 6.87
C ASN A 353 -34.86 27.17 8.07
N GLU A 354 -33.99 26.16 8.08
CA GLU A 354 -33.94 25.15 9.14
C GLU A 354 -32.98 25.51 10.27
N PHE A 355 -31.86 26.18 9.96
CA PHE A 355 -30.79 26.44 10.92
C PHE A 355 -30.59 27.93 11.24
N GLY A 356 -31.31 28.83 10.55
CA GLY A 356 -31.10 30.28 10.70
C GLY A 356 -29.77 30.79 10.16
N ALA A 357 -29.00 29.94 9.46
CA ALA A 357 -27.69 30.25 8.91
C ALA A 357 -27.85 30.99 7.58
N LYS A 358 -27.86 32.33 7.65
CA LYS A 358 -28.15 33.21 6.52
C LYS A 358 -26.95 33.39 5.59
N SER A 359 -27.25 33.87 4.37
CA SER A 359 -26.27 34.36 3.38
C SER A 359 -25.38 33.31 2.72
N PHE A 360 -25.57 32.02 3.04
CA PHE A 360 -24.91 30.95 2.29
C PHE A 360 -25.44 30.90 0.85
N TYR A 361 -24.56 30.54 -0.07
CA TYR A 361 -24.95 30.36 -1.46
C TYR A 361 -24.11 29.32 -2.20
N TYR A 362 -24.70 28.73 -3.23
CA TYR A 362 -24.01 27.91 -4.22
C TYR A 362 -24.53 28.22 -5.63
N THR A 363 -23.63 28.48 -6.58
CA THR A 363 -24.01 28.82 -7.95
C THR A 363 -24.00 27.57 -8.84
N PRO A 364 -25.14 27.11 -9.39
CA PRO A 364 -25.14 26.01 -10.34
C PRO A 364 -24.42 26.34 -11.64
N SER A 365 -23.76 25.34 -12.23
CA SER A 365 -23.22 25.43 -13.58
C SER A 365 -24.33 25.69 -14.60
N SER A 366 -24.00 26.43 -15.67
CA SER A 366 -24.95 26.62 -16.77
C SER A 366 -25.33 25.28 -17.39
N SER A 367 -26.61 25.13 -17.77
CA SER A 367 -27.11 23.95 -18.47
C SER A 367 -26.46 23.76 -19.85
N THR A 368 -25.87 24.82 -20.42
CA THR A 368 -25.14 24.79 -21.70
C THR A 368 -23.64 24.57 -21.56
N SER A 369 -23.09 24.53 -20.33
CA SER A 369 -21.66 24.31 -20.11
C SER A 369 -21.23 22.91 -20.53
N SER A 370 -20.06 22.83 -21.16
CA SER A 370 -19.39 21.56 -21.44
C SER A 370 -19.03 20.83 -20.15
N PHE A 371 -18.84 19.51 -20.22
CA PHE A 371 -18.44 18.70 -19.07
C PHE A 371 -17.18 19.23 -18.37
N LEU A 372 -16.16 19.65 -19.15
CA LEU A 372 -14.93 20.22 -18.62
C LEU A 372 -15.16 21.55 -17.88
N GLU A 373 -16.03 22.42 -18.41
CA GLU A 373 -16.39 23.68 -17.76
C GLU A 373 -17.13 23.41 -16.45
N ARG A 374 -18.05 22.45 -16.43
CA ARG A 374 -18.75 22.01 -15.21
C ARG A 374 -17.78 21.48 -14.16
N CYS A 375 -16.82 20.62 -14.55
CA CYS A 375 -15.80 20.13 -13.63
C CYS A 375 -14.98 21.26 -12.99
N ARG A 376 -14.59 22.27 -13.77
CA ARG A 376 -13.86 23.44 -13.26
C ARG A 376 -14.74 24.29 -12.35
N HIS A 377 -16.00 24.48 -12.72
CA HIS A 377 -16.94 25.31 -11.97
C HIS A 377 -17.28 24.70 -10.61
N ILE A 378 -17.61 23.40 -10.55
CA ILE A 378 -17.87 22.68 -9.29
C ILE A 378 -16.67 22.81 -8.35
N GLY A 379 -15.43 22.69 -8.86
CA GLY A 379 -14.22 22.87 -8.04
C GLY A 379 -14.11 24.27 -7.43
N ALA A 380 -14.49 25.32 -8.18
CA ALA A 380 -14.52 26.70 -7.69
C ALA A 380 -15.61 26.90 -6.63
N GLU A 381 -16.82 26.38 -6.86
CA GLU A 381 -17.94 26.50 -5.93
C GLU A 381 -17.72 25.70 -4.63
N MET A 382 -17.08 24.52 -4.70
CA MET A 382 -16.65 23.79 -3.51
C MET A 382 -15.69 24.62 -2.65
N ALA A 383 -14.73 25.32 -3.27
CA ALA A 383 -13.83 26.22 -2.56
C ALA A 383 -14.55 27.47 -2.03
N SER A 384 -15.56 27.96 -2.75
CA SER A 384 -16.42 29.07 -2.29
C SER A 384 -17.18 28.69 -1.01
N VAL A 385 -17.90 27.57 -1.03
CA VAL A 385 -18.65 27.04 0.12
C VAL A 385 -17.73 26.81 1.33
N ALA A 386 -16.54 26.24 1.12
CA ALA A 386 -15.57 26.03 2.19
C ALA A 386 -15.15 27.35 2.87
N ARG A 387 -14.98 28.44 2.10
CA ARG A 387 -14.68 29.77 2.65
C ARG A 387 -15.86 30.36 3.39
N GLN A 388 -17.08 30.28 2.82
CA GLN A 388 -18.31 30.74 3.46
C GLN A 388 -18.49 30.06 4.84
N PHE A 389 -18.36 28.73 4.89
CA PHE A 389 -18.50 27.97 6.12
C PHE A 389 -17.39 28.29 7.14
N THR A 390 -16.16 28.47 6.67
CA THR A 390 -15.04 28.86 7.53
C THR A 390 -15.31 30.20 8.21
N LEU A 391 -15.72 31.21 7.45
CA LEU A 391 -16.04 32.53 8.00
C LEU A 391 -17.20 32.46 8.99
N TYR A 392 -18.25 31.71 8.65
CA TYR A 392 -19.38 31.50 9.54
C TYR A 392 -19.00 30.85 10.87
N CYS A 393 -18.05 29.91 10.88
CA CYS A 393 -17.54 29.32 12.12
C CYS A 393 -16.72 30.31 12.95
N ASP A 394 -15.94 31.17 12.30
CA ASP A 394 -15.04 32.10 12.97
C ASP A 394 -15.81 33.30 13.57
N GLU A 395 -16.79 33.85 12.83
CA GLU A 395 -17.51 35.08 13.19
C GLU A 395 -18.93 34.84 13.72
N GLY A 396 -19.47 33.62 13.57
CA GLY A 396 -20.85 33.27 13.96
C GLY A 396 -21.92 33.75 12.98
N GLU A 397 -21.54 34.55 11.99
CA GLU A 397 -22.38 34.99 10.88
C GLU A 397 -21.59 35.04 9.57
N LEU A 398 -22.31 35.10 8.45
CA LEU A 398 -21.72 35.19 7.12
C LEU A 398 -21.95 36.59 6.54
N ASP A 399 -20.98 37.48 6.81
CA ASP A 399 -20.88 38.80 6.17
C ASP A 399 -20.18 38.67 4.81
N LEU A 400 -20.90 38.99 3.74
CA LEU A 400 -20.40 38.85 2.36
C LEU A 400 -19.31 39.88 2.02
N ASP A 401 -19.37 41.08 2.59
CA ASP A 401 -18.33 42.10 2.38
C ASP A 401 -17.02 41.64 3.03
N LEU A 402 -17.10 41.08 4.25
CA LEU A 402 -15.95 40.48 4.92
C LEU A 402 -15.40 39.26 4.17
N LEU A 403 -16.28 38.41 3.62
CA LEU A 403 -15.89 37.28 2.79
C LEU A 403 -15.09 37.72 1.56
N HIS A 404 -15.47 38.83 0.93
CA HIS A 404 -14.74 39.40 -0.23
C HIS A 404 -13.38 40.02 0.15
N MET A 405 -13.24 40.52 1.37
CA MET A 405 -11.96 41.03 1.88
C MET A 405 -11.00 39.90 2.32
N THR A 406 -11.51 38.69 2.54
CA THR A 406 -10.71 37.54 2.98
C THR A 406 -9.92 36.94 1.82
N SER A 407 -8.61 37.18 1.81
CA SER A 407 -7.74 36.89 0.65
C SER A 407 -7.14 35.47 0.62
N ALA A 408 -7.22 34.69 1.70
CA ALA A 408 -6.54 33.39 1.81
C ALA A 408 -7.51 32.22 2.09
N PRO A 409 -7.68 31.26 1.16
CA PRO A 409 -8.40 30.02 1.46
C PRO A 409 -7.61 29.19 2.49
N LYS A 410 -8.28 28.72 3.55
CA LYS A 410 -7.67 27.76 4.48
C LYS A 410 -7.48 26.41 3.78
N PRO A 411 -6.39 25.68 4.05
CA PRO A 411 -6.25 24.29 3.62
C PRO A 411 -7.43 23.45 4.10
N TRP A 412 -7.88 22.45 3.33
CA TRP A 412 -9.02 21.59 3.68
C TRP A 412 -8.94 21.01 5.10
N GLY A 413 -7.74 20.59 5.53
CA GLY A 413 -7.52 20.06 6.90
C GLY A 413 -7.56 21.10 8.03
N ARG A 414 -7.79 22.38 7.72
CA ARG A 414 -7.90 23.49 8.68
C ARG A 414 -9.25 24.20 8.62
N ILE A 415 -10.23 23.63 7.92
CA ILE A 415 -11.60 24.13 7.97
C ILE A 415 -12.13 23.87 9.39
N PRO A 416 -12.63 24.90 10.10
CA PRO A 416 -13.12 24.77 11.47
C PRO A 416 -14.40 23.93 11.55
N SER A 417 -14.80 23.58 12.77
CA SER A 417 -16.07 22.91 13.03
C SER A 417 -16.87 23.66 14.08
N LEU A 418 -18.19 23.74 13.89
CA LEU A 418 -19.13 24.23 14.91
C LEU A 418 -19.31 23.24 16.08
N VAL A 419 -18.87 21.99 15.92
CA VAL A 419 -18.99 20.94 16.93
C VAL A 419 -17.61 20.66 17.51
N ASP A 420 -17.43 20.98 18.80
CA ASP A 420 -16.22 20.61 19.51
C ASP A 420 -16.08 19.07 19.54
N ARG A 421 -14.87 18.58 19.28
CA ARG A 421 -14.52 17.15 19.25
C ARG A 421 -15.50 16.31 18.40
N LYS A 422 -15.86 16.81 17.21
CA LYS A 422 -16.77 16.16 16.25
C LYS A 422 -16.41 14.71 15.92
N TYR A 423 -15.12 14.39 15.84
CA TYR A 423 -14.64 13.07 15.47
C TYR A 423 -13.78 12.47 16.58
N LEU A 424 -13.97 11.17 16.84
CA LEU A 424 -13.05 10.37 17.63
C LEU A 424 -12.00 9.80 16.68
N ASN A 425 -10.76 10.26 16.81
CA ASN A 425 -9.64 9.64 16.13
C ASN A 425 -9.10 8.52 17.03
N CYS A 426 -8.89 7.31 16.48
CA CYS A 426 -8.06 6.33 17.17
C CYS A 426 -6.70 6.97 17.42
N ALA A 427 -6.24 6.93 18.68
CA ALA A 427 -4.85 7.27 18.98
C ALA A 427 -3.94 6.35 18.16
N GLU A 428 -2.83 6.88 17.65
CA GLU A 428 -1.80 6.07 16.99
C GLU A 428 -1.32 5.00 17.98
N ASN A 429 -1.86 3.79 17.83
CA ASN A 429 -1.56 2.65 18.68
C ASN A 429 -1.35 1.45 17.76
N SER A 430 -0.10 1.03 17.64
CA SER A 430 0.32 -0.10 16.80
C SER A 430 -0.42 -1.39 17.13
N ASP A 431 -0.87 -1.57 18.37
CA ASP A 431 -1.61 -2.76 18.79
C ASP A 431 -3.06 -2.73 18.29
N CYS A 432 -3.69 -1.56 18.27
CA CYS A 432 -5.03 -1.38 17.70
C CYS A 432 -5.01 -1.60 16.19
N ASP A 433 -4.02 -1.02 15.49
CA ASP A 433 -3.85 -1.21 14.05
C ASP A 433 -3.63 -2.68 13.70
N ARG A 434 -2.80 -3.38 14.48
CA ARG A 434 -2.52 -4.81 14.32
C ARG A 434 -3.74 -5.69 14.63
N ALA A 435 -4.53 -5.35 15.65
CA ALA A 435 -5.77 -6.07 16.00
C ALA A 435 -6.85 -5.92 14.92
N LEU A 436 -7.11 -4.70 14.44
CA LEU A 436 -8.05 -4.41 13.34
C LEU A 436 -7.62 -5.12 12.04
N SER A 437 -6.31 -5.23 11.84
CA SER A 437 -5.66 -5.93 10.74
C SER A 437 -5.95 -7.44 10.68
N LEU A 438 -6.23 -8.06 11.85
CA LEU A 438 -6.37 -9.51 12.05
C LEU A 438 -7.83 -9.95 12.16
N THR A 439 -8.77 -9.02 12.41
CA THR A 439 -10.19 -9.31 12.43
C THR A 439 -10.75 -9.44 11.01
N PRO A 440 -11.50 -10.50 10.67
CA PRO A 440 -12.27 -10.55 9.44
C PRO A 440 -13.26 -9.39 9.46
N SER A 441 -13.09 -8.42 8.56
CA SER A 441 -14.03 -7.31 8.38
C SER A 441 -15.30 -7.81 7.67
N ASP A 442 -16.04 -8.70 8.33
CA ASP A 442 -17.38 -9.15 7.92
C ASP A 442 -18.46 -8.38 8.68
N HIS A 443 -18.35 -7.04 8.72
CA HIS A 443 -19.50 -6.22 9.08
C HIS A 443 -19.62 -5.01 8.13
N PRO A 444 -20.84 -4.78 7.58
CA PRO A 444 -21.14 -3.86 6.47
C PRO A 444 -20.96 -2.36 6.76
#